data_AF-A0A917W4V9-F1
#
_entry.id   AF-A0A917W4V9-F1
#
_cell.length_a   1.000
_cell.length_b   1.000
_cell.length_c   1.000
_cell.angle_alpha   90.00
_cell.angle_beta   90.00
_cell.angle_gamma   90.00
#
_symmetry.space_group_name_H-M   'P 1'
#
loop_
_entity.id
_entity.type
_entity.pdbx_description
1 polymer ?
#
loop_
_entity_poly.entity_id
_entity_poly.type
_entity_poly.pdbx_seq_one_letter_code
_entity_poly.pdbx_strand_id
1 'polypeptide(L)' 'MPGKKTSEAQIKASRNWEAKNHERKRYMSKKSTAKSFIRIDANQADLDELKDLIREKEESLRSSNKE' A
#
# COMPACT_ATOMS: atom_id res chain seq x y z
N MET A 1 -17.49 5.95 27.78
CA MET A 1 -16.73 4.90 27.06
C MET A 1 -17.26 4.86 25.62
N PRO A 2 -16.49 5.16 24.55
CA PRO A 2 -17.05 5.08 23.21
C PRO A 2 -17.22 3.60 22.85
N GLY A 3 -18.48 3.16 22.74
CA GLY A 3 -18.84 1.81 22.34
C GLY A 3 -18.25 1.46 20.98
N LYS A 4 -17.97 0.16 20.76
CA LYS A 4 -17.42 -0.36 19.50
C LYS A 4 -18.20 0.22 18.31
N LYS A 5 -17.55 1.08 17.51
CA LYS A 5 -18.15 1.77 16.36
C LYS A 5 -18.51 0.83 15.19
N THR A 6 -18.15 -0.45 15.28
CA THR A 6 -18.30 -1.42 14.20
C THR A 6 -18.95 -2.68 14.74
N SER A 7 -20.09 -3.03 14.15
CA SER A 7 -20.84 -4.24 14.52
C SER A 7 -20.04 -5.50 14.16
N GLU A 8 -20.20 -6.58 14.94
CA GLU A 8 -19.56 -7.86 14.67
C GLU A 8 -19.90 -8.40 13.26
N ALA A 9 -21.11 -8.10 12.78
CA ALA A 9 -21.53 -8.40 11.41
C ALA A 9 -20.70 -7.67 10.35
N GLN A 10 -20.37 -6.40 10.59
CA GLN A 10 -19.52 -5.60 9.70
C GLN A 10 -18.08 -6.13 9.69
N ILE A 11 -17.55 -6.49 10.86
CA ILE A 11 -16.21 -7.09 10.97
C ILE A 11 -16.14 -8.40 10.19
N LYS A 12 -17.17 -9.26 10.31
CA LYS A 12 -17.25 -10.53 9.58
C LYS A 12 -17.33 -10.31 8.07
N ALA A 13 -18.12 -9.33 7.62
CA ALA A 13 -18.23 -8.98 6.21
C ALA A 13 -16.89 -8.44 5.66
N SER A 14 -16.22 -7.54 6.38
CA SER A 14 -14.88 -7.04 6.00
C SER A 14 -13.88 -8.19 5.90
N ARG A 15 -13.81 -9.09 6.91
CA ARG A 15 -12.92 -10.24 6.88
C ARG A 15 -13.18 -11.16 5.70
N ASN A 16 -14.44 -11.39 5.34
CA ASN A 16 -14.79 -12.25 4.20
C ASN A 16 -14.43 -11.60 2.86
N TRP A 17 -14.56 -10.27 2.75
CA TRP A 17 -14.09 -9.53 1.59
C TRP A 17 -12.56 -9.54 1.50
N GLU A 18 -11.87 -9.34 2.62
CA GLU A 18 -10.41 -9.40 2.72
C GLU A 18 -9.87 -10.78 2.35
N ALA A 19 -10.58 -11.85 2.72
CA ALA A 19 -10.25 -13.22 2.35
C ALA A 19 -10.39 -13.48 0.83
N LYS A 20 -11.36 -12.84 0.18
CA LYS A 20 -11.52 -12.94 -1.28
C LYS A 20 -10.58 -12.02 -2.06
N ASN A 21 -10.03 -11.00 -1.40
CA ASN A 21 -9.23 -9.93 -2.01
C ASN A 21 -7.84 -9.83 -1.37
N HIS A 22 -7.23 -10.97 -1.03
CA HIS A 22 -5.94 -11.02 -0.34
C HIS A 22 -4.85 -10.21 -1.05
N GLU A 23 -4.74 -10.33 -2.38
CA GLU A 23 -3.75 -9.60 -3.16
C GLU A 23 -3.99 -8.09 -3.14
N ARG A 24 -5.24 -7.66 -3.33
CA ARG A 24 -5.61 -6.24 -3.29
C ARG A 24 -5.38 -5.64 -1.92
N LYS A 25 -5.70 -6.37 -0.85
CA LYS A 25 -5.39 -5.96 0.53
C LYS A 25 -3.89 -5.82 0.73
N ARG A 26 -3.10 -6.82 0.30
CA ARG A 26 -1.64 -6.80 0.44
C ARG A 26 -1.04 -5.61 -0.30
N TYR A 27 -1.51 -5.32 -1.52
CA TYR A 27 -1.12 -4.14 -2.27
C TYR A 27 -1.44 -2.84 -1.53
N MET A 28 -2.67 -2.69 -1.02
CA MET A 28 -3.07 -1.49 -0.28
C MET A 28 -2.28 -1.30 1.02
N SER A 29 -2.03 -2.38 1.75
CA SER A 29 -1.21 -2.34 2.98
C SER A 29 0.22 -1.90 2.67
N LYS A 30 0.87 -2.51 1.68
CA LYS A 30 2.22 -2.10 1.23
C LYS A 30 2.25 -0.62 0.81
N LYS A 31 1.27 -0.19 0.02
CA LYS A 31 1.14 1.21 -0.41
C LYS A 31 0.99 2.16 0.78
N SER A 32 0.19 1.80 1.78
CA SER A 32 -0.01 2.63 2.97
C SER A 32 1.27 2.72 3.80
N THR A 33 1.96 1.60 4.01
CA THR A 33 3.22 1.56 4.76
C THR A 33 4.30 2.41 4.07
N ALA A 34 4.46 2.26 2.75
CA ALA A 34 5.41 3.06 1.98
C ALA A 34 5.12 4.57 2.08
N LYS A 35 3.83 4.96 2.01
CA LYS A 35 3.43 6.35 2.19
C LYS A 35 3.79 6.90 3.57
N SER A 36 3.53 6.13 4.63
CA SER A 36 3.85 6.57 5.99
C SER A 36 5.36 6.71 6.17
N PHE A 37 6.13 5.72 5.70
CA PHE A 37 7.59 5.75 5.76
C PHE A 37 8.16 7.01 5.10
N ILE A 38 7.77 7.29 3.83
CA ILE A 38 8.22 8.48 3.10
C ILE A 38 7.87 9.79 3.81
N ARG A 39 6.73 9.84 4.52
CA ARG A 39 6.22 11.08 5.13
C ARG A 39 6.73 11.36 6.53
N ILE A 40 7.11 10.32 7.28
CA ILE A 40 7.34 10.41 8.72
C ILE A 40 8.76 9.94 9.07
N ASP A 41 9.19 8.81 8.52
CA ASP A 41 10.38 8.10 9.01
C ASP A 41 11.60 8.26 8.08
N ALA A 42 11.39 8.43 6.78
CA ALA A 42 12.45 8.43 5.78
C ALA A 42 13.41 9.61 5.94
N ASN A 43 14.71 9.33 5.87
CA ASN A 43 15.75 10.34 5.81
C ASN A 43 16.05 10.77 4.36
N GLN A 44 16.89 11.78 4.18
CA GLN A 44 17.21 12.31 2.84
C GLN A 44 17.82 11.25 1.91
N ALA A 45 18.71 10.39 2.41
CA ALA A 45 19.31 9.32 1.62
C ALA A 45 18.27 8.26 1.22
N ASP A 46 17.37 7.87 2.13
CA ASP A 46 16.27 6.95 1.83
C ASP A 46 15.36 7.53 0.73
N LEU A 47 15.07 8.83 0.79
CA LEU A 47 14.24 9.50 -0.21
C LEU A 47 14.91 9.51 -1.59
N ASP A 48 16.23 9.69 -1.65
CA ASP A 48 16.96 9.68 -2.92
C ASP A 48 17.05 8.26 -3.50
N GLU A 49 17.30 7.23 -2.68
CA GLU A 49 17.24 5.82 -3.12
C GLU A 49 15.84 5.46 -3.64
N LEU A 50 14.78 5.87 -2.93
CA LEU A 50 13.40 5.61 -3.35
C LEU A 50 13.05 6.30 -4.68
N LYS A 51 13.61 7.48 -4.97
CA LYS A 51 13.41 8.14 -6.28
C LYS A 51 14.06 7.34 -7.40
N ASP A 52 15.27 6.83 -7.20
CA ASP A 52 15.95 6.01 -8.20
C ASP A 52 15.15 4.73 -8.49
N LEU A 53 14.68 4.04 -7.43
CA LEU A 53 13.83 2.86 -7.56
C LEU A 53 12.51 3.16 -8.31
N ILE A 54 11.91 4.33 -8.06
CA ILE A 54 10.70 4.76 -8.79
C ILE A 54 11.02 4.96 -10.26
N ARG A 55 12.12 5.65 -10.59
CA ARG A 55 12.55 5.91 -11.97
C ARG A 55 12.75 4.60 -12.75
N GLU A 56 13.48 3.65 -12.17
CA GLU A 56 13.71 2.33 -12.79
C GLU A 56 12.37 1.60 -13.03
N LYS A 57 11.44 1.68 -12.07
CA LYS A 57 10.14 1.04 -12.21
C LYS A 57 9.28 1.68 -13.29
N GLU A 58 9.28 3.01 -13.39
CA GLU A 58 8.57 3.74 -14.45
C GLU A 58 9.14 3.44 -15.83
N GLU A 59 10.46 3.34 -15.97
CA GLU A 59 11.11 2.97 -17.22
C GLU A 59 10.74 1.55 -17.66
N SER A 60 10.74 0.60 -16.72
CA SER A 60 10.27 -0.78 -16.96
C SER A 60 8.81 -0.79 -17.44
N LEU A 61 7.92 -0.03 -16.79
CA LEU A 61 6.50 0.05 -17.18
C LEU A 61 6.30 0.73 -18.54
N ARG A 62 7.09 1.77 -18.84
CA ARG A 62 7.05 2.47 -20.12
C ARG A 62 7.52 1.59 -21.27
N SER A 63 8.54 0.76 -21.02
CA SER A 63 9.07 -0.20 -21.99
C SER A 63 8.05 -1.31 -22.27
N SER A 64 7.38 -1.84 -21.24
CA SER A 64 6.33 -2.85 -21.41
C SER A 64 5.06 -2.35 -22.11
N ASN A 65 4.80 -1.05 -22.14
CA ASN A 65 3.66 -0.45 -22.86
C ASN A 65 3.97 -0.16 -24.34
N LYS A 66 5.18 -0.44 -24.81
CA LYS A 66 5.65 -0.15 -26.18
C LYS A 66 5.70 -1.39 -27.08
N GLU A 67 5.37 -2.57 -26.55
CA GLU A 67 5.13 -3.81 -27.28
C GLU A 67 3.62 -4.06 -27.44
#